data_AF-A0A2A4IYT7-F1
#
_entry.id   AF-A0A2A4IYT7-F1
#
_cell.length_a   1.000
_cell.length_b   1.000
_cell.length_c   1.000
_cell.angle_alpha   90.00
_cell.angle_beta   90.00
_cell.angle_gamma   90.00
#
_symmetry.space_group_name_H-M   'P 1'
#
loop_
_entity.id
_entity.type
_entity.pdbx_description
1 polymer ?
#
loop_
_entity_poly.entity_id
_entity_poly.type
_entity_poly.pdbx_seq_one_letter_code
_entity_poly.pdbx_strand_id
1 'polypeptide(L)'
;RENPSFWEFSFPQEVPVYGYLFGTFAATPPEQRPRVRRQVERQQIAELKAPETVDKLEKTEEGSQMVSRVNRFITKWYKQHQKALSYFHCVLDPDSFSRSVENIYHVSFLVRDGMLAVDLDEEHGLPFITPVSATQQERRDITDEKQFIVSIDMKRWQDLVEAFNIRKPLMVLKR
;
A
#
# COMPACT_ATOMS: atom_id res chain seq x y z
N ARG A 1 -27.08 -17.20 -30.26
CA ARG A 1 -26.73 -17.20 -28.82
C ARG A 1 -27.61 -16.15 -28.18
N GLU A 2 -28.77 -16.58 -27.71
CA GLU A 2 -29.75 -15.72 -27.05
C GLU A 2 -29.21 -15.36 -25.67
N ASN A 3 -29.23 -14.07 -25.35
CA ASN A 3 -28.80 -13.55 -24.06
C ASN A 3 -29.93 -13.83 -23.06
N PRO A 4 -29.68 -14.46 -21.88
CA PRO A 4 -30.75 -14.78 -20.96
C PRO A 4 -31.38 -13.49 -20.40
N SER A 5 -32.70 -13.51 -20.27
CA SER A 5 -33.58 -12.47 -19.71
C SER A 5 -33.42 -12.35 -18.19
N PHE A 6 -32.19 -12.20 -17.71
CA PHE A 6 -31.89 -12.09 -16.28
C PHE A 6 -32.28 -10.71 -15.70
N TRP A 7 -32.48 -9.71 -16.56
CA TRP A 7 -32.72 -8.32 -16.17
C TRP A 7 -34.15 -7.83 -16.47
N GLU A 8 -35.17 -8.64 -16.26
CA GLU A 8 -36.53 -8.11 -16.08
C GLU A 8 -36.69 -7.57 -14.66
N PHE A 9 -35.92 -6.52 -14.34
CA PHE A 9 -36.15 -5.73 -13.15
C PHE A 9 -37.17 -4.65 -13.51
N SER A 10 -38.43 -4.85 -13.15
CA SER A 10 -39.42 -3.78 -13.21
C SER A 10 -39.04 -2.73 -12.18
N PHE A 11 -38.47 -1.61 -12.63
CA PHE A 11 -38.25 -0.46 -11.78
C PHE A 11 -39.60 -0.01 -11.21
N PRO A 12 -39.76 0.10 -9.88
CA PRO A 12 -41.00 0.61 -9.31
C PRO A 12 -41.23 2.03 -9.81
N GLN A 13 -42.39 2.26 -10.42
CA GLN A 13 -42.74 3.52 -11.08
C GLN A 13 -43.03 4.65 -10.08
N GLU A 14 -43.11 4.31 -8.79
CA GLU A 14 -43.27 5.24 -7.67
C GLU A 14 -42.34 4.87 -6.52
N VAL A 15 -41.79 5.88 -5.85
CA VAL A 15 -41.01 5.70 -4.61
C VAL A 15 -41.96 5.46 -3.44
N PRO A 16 -41.68 4.48 -2.56
CA PRO A 16 -42.52 4.26 -1.39
C PRO A 16 -42.52 5.50 -0.49
N VAL A 17 -43.71 5.90 -0.04
CA VAL A 17 -43.89 7.05 0.85
C VAL A 17 -43.14 6.80 2.14
N TYR A 18 -42.26 7.72 2.53
CA TYR A 18 -41.48 7.62 3.76
C TYR A 18 -42.44 7.69 4.97
N GLY A 19 -42.66 6.55 5.63
CA GLY A 19 -43.39 6.49 6.89
C GLY A 19 -42.51 6.99 8.03
N TYR A 20 -42.88 8.09 8.68
CA TYR A 20 -42.27 8.46 9.95
C TYR A 20 -42.69 7.45 11.02
N LEU A 21 -41.82 6.48 11.30
CA LEU A 21 -41.90 5.68 12.52
C LEU A 21 -41.63 6.61 13.70
N PHE A 22 -42.69 7.19 14.26
CA PHE A 22 -42.66 7.88 15.55
C PHE A 22 -42.44 6.84 16.67
N GLY A 23 -41.26 6.25 16.72
CA GLY A 23 -40.77 5.59 17.91
C GLY A 23 -40.63 6.64 19.00
N THR A 24 -41.22 6.42 20.17
CA THR A 24 -41.06 7.30 21.32
C THR A 24 -39.59 7.30 21.73
N PHE A 25 -38.92 8.43 21.50
CA PHE A 25 -37.55 8.71 21.94
C PHE A 25 -37.51 8.95 23.47
N ALA A 26 -38.15 8.09 24.25
CA ALA A 26 -37.95 8.03 25.69
C ALA A 26 -37.02 6.85 25.94
N ALA A 27 -35.80 7.14 26.42
CA ALA A 27 -34.88 6.10 26.85
C ALA A 27 -35.51 5.36 28.04
N THR A 28 -36.19 4.25 27.78
CA THR A 28 -36.54 3.31 28.83
C THR A 28 -35.23 2.72 29.35
N PRO A 29 -35.00 2.75 30.68
CA PRO A 29 -33.85 2.09 31.27
C PRO A 29 -33.84 0.62 30.83
N PRO A 30 -32.69 0.06 30.44
CA PRO A 30 -32.62 -1.31 29.96
C PRO A 30 -33.19 -2.25 31.02
N GLU A 31 -34.22 -3.01 30.64
CA GLU A 31 -34.84 -4.00 31.52
C GLU A 31 -33.78 -5.07 31.87
N GLN A 32 -33.39 -5.11 33.15
CA GLN A 32 -32.43 -6.10 33.64
C GLN A 32 -33.12 -7.46 33.74
N ARG A 33 -33.16 -8.20 32.64
CA ARG A 33 -33.59 -9.60 32.68
C ARG A 33 -32.60 -10.39 33.53
N PRO A 34 -33.04 -11.11 34.57
CA PRO A 34 -32.14 -11.94 35.35
C PRO A 34 -31.50 -12.97 34.42
N ARG A 35 -30.17 -12.92 34.32
CA ARG A 35 -29.38 -13.88 33.55
C ARG A 35 -29.56 -15.26 34.17
N VAL A 36 -30.46 -16.06 33.62
CA VAL A 36 -30.42 -17.50 33.84
C VAL A 36 -29.09 -17.97 33.26
N ARG A 37 -28.23 -18.52 34.11
CA ARG A 37 -26.98 -19.17 33.68
C ARG A 37 -27.35 -20.35 32.81
N ARG A 38 -27.41 -20.13 31.50
CA ARG A 38 -27.41 -21.21 30.52
C ARG A 38 -26.08 -21.93 30.71
N GLN A 39 -26.12 -23.17 31.21
CA GLN A 39 -24.97 -24.06 31.09
C GLN A 39 -24.70 -24.22 29.59
N VAL A 40 -23.64 -23.55 29.14
CA VAL A 40 -23.11 -23.78 27.80
C VAL A 40 -22.36 -25.09 27.92
N GLU A 41 -22.94 -26.18 27.41
CA GLU A 41 -22.14 -27.34 27.03
C GLU A 41 -21.01 -26.81 26.16
N ARG A 42 -19.77 -27.12 26.55
CA ARG A 42 -18.58 -26.88 25.74
C ARG A 42 -18.73 -27.68 24.45
N GLN A 43 -19.42 -27.11 23.47
CA GLN A 43 -19.16 -27.45 22.09
C GLN A 43 -17.67 -27.13 21.88
N GLN A 44 -16.93 -28.16 21.50
CA GLN A 44 -15.51 -28.09 21.23
C GLN A 44 -15.31 -26.87 20.34
N ILE A 45 -14.63 -25.87 20.91
CA ILE A 45 -14.23 -24.68 20.19
C ILE A 45 -13.38 -25.22 19.06
N ALA A 46 -13.95 -25.30 17.85
CA ALA A 46 -13.15 -25.46 16.65
C ALA A 46 -12.10 -24.36 16.75
N GLU A 47 -10.85 -24.78 16.89
CA GLU A 47 -9.71 -23.89 17.08
C GLU A 47 -9.87 -22.77 16.07
N LEU A 48 -10.14 -21.55 16.56
CA LEU A 48 -9.98 -20.35 15.78
C LEU A 48 -8.50 -20.35 15.42
N LYS A 49 -8.18 -20.89 14.23
CA LYS A 49 -6.87 -20.77 13.62
C LYS A 49 -6.52 -19.30 13.71
N ALA A 50 -5.57 -18.97 14.58
CA ALA A 50 -4.85 -17.73 14.47
C ALA A 50 -4.43 -17.63 12.99
N PRO A 51 -4.57 -16.47 12.33
CA PRO A 51 -4.06 -16.33 10.98
C PRO A 51 -2.61 -16.81 11.03
N GLU A 52 -2.34 -17.87 10.26
CA GLU A 52 -1.00 -18.43 10.14
C GLU A 52 -0.10 -17.24 9.83
N THR A 53 0.92 -17.11 10.67
CA THR A 53 2.00 -16.14 10.55
C THR A 53 2.27 -15.99 9.08
N VAL A 54 2.12 -14.79 8.52
CA VAL A 54 2.39 -14.49 7.11
C VAL A 54 3.72 -15.13 6.75
N ASP A 55 3.63 -16.33 6.21
CA ASP A 55 4.77 -17.15 5.91
C ASP A 55 5.57 -16.32 4.93
N LYS A 56 6.85 -16.20 5.23
CA LYS A 56 7.84 -15.51 4.41
C LYS A 56 7.51 -15.82 2.97
N LEU A 57 6.91 -14.85 2.27
CA LEU A 57 6.58 -14.94 0.85
C LEU A 57 7.76 -15.63 0.21
N GLU A 58 7.54 -16.85 -0.29
CA GLU A 58 8.58 -17.58 -1.01
C GLU A 58 9.16 -16.59 -2.00
N LYS A 59 10.43 -16.24 -1.79
CA LYS A 59 11.14 -15.29 -2.61
C LYS A 59 11.17 -15.91 -4.00
N THR A 60 10.20 -15.58 -4.85
CA THR A 60 10.31 -15.83 -6.28
C THR A 60 11.68 -15.31 -6.67
N GLU A 61 12.58 -16.21 -7.09
CA GLU A 61 14.00 -15.90 -7.23
C GLU A 61 14.23 -14.65 -8.08
N GLU A 62 13.37 -14.48 -9.10
CA GLU A 62 13.31 -13.32 -9.98
C GLU A 62 13.05 -12.00 -9.24
N GLY A 63 12.09 -11.97 -8.32
CA GLY A 63 11.74 -10.77 -7.56
C GLY A 63 12.90 -10.30 -6.68
N SER A 64 13.60 -11.24 -6.04
CA SER A 64 14.78 -10.95 -5.23
C SER A 64 15.96 -10.44 -6.07
N GLN A 65 16.15 -11.00 -7.27
CA GLN A 65 17.16 -10.51 -8.20
C GLN A 65 16.88 -9.07 -8.66
N MET A 66 15.62 -8.74 -8.93
CA MET A 66 15.22 -7.38 -9.35
C MET A 66 15.49 -6.35 -8.25
N VAL A 67 15.08 -6.64 -7.00
CA VAL A 67 15.36 -5.78 -5.84
C VAL A 67 16.87 -5.56 -5.65
N SER A 68 17.68 -6.60 -5.81
CA SER A 68 19.15 -6.49 -5.77
C SER A 68 19.72 -5.59 -6.88
N ARG A 69 19.16 -5.66 -8.10
CA ARG A 69 19.55 -4.79 -9.22
C ARG A 69 19.21 -3.32 -8.94
N VAL A 70 18.02 -3.05 -8.40
CA VAL A 70 17.59 -1.70 -7.99
C VAL A 70 18.55 -1.13 -6.94
N ASN A 71 18.84 -1.90 -5.88
CA ASN A 71 19.78 -1.46 -4.84
C ASN A 71 21.16 -1.13 -5.40
N ARG A 72 21.69 -2.00 -6.27
CA ARG A 72 22.98 -1.79 -6.93
C ARG A 72 22.98 -0.53 -7.79
N PHE A 73 21.90 -0.29 -8.53
CA PHE A 73 21.75 0.91 -9.36
C PHE A 73 21.78 2.18 -8.51
N ILE A 74 20.93 2.26 -7.48
CA ILE A 74 20.82 3.44 -6.61
C ILE A 74 22.15 3.69 -5.87
N THR A 75 22.75 2.63 -5.32
CA THR A 75 24.05 2.74 -4.62
C THR A 75 25.15 3.23 -5.55
N LYS A 76 25.20 2.73 -6.80
CA LYS A 76 26.18 3.18 -7.79
C LYS A 76 25.96 4.64 -8.18
N TRP A 77 24.71 5.01 -8.44
CA TRP A 77 24.35 6.38 -8.81
C TRP A 77 24.72 7.37 -7.71
N TYR A 78 24.42 7.03 -6.45
CA TYR A 78 24.78 7.82 -5.28
C TYR A 78 26.29 7.98 -5.13
N LYS A 79 27.07 6.89 -5.29
CA LYS A 79 28.54 6.96 -5.22
C LYS A 79 29.15 7.84 -6.32
N GLN A 80 28.54 7.89 -7.50
CA GLN A 80 29.03 8.69 -8.62
C GLN A 80 28.73 10.18 -8.45
N HIS A 81 27.55 10.53 -7.96
CA HIS A 81 27.10 11.94 -7.88
C HIS A 81 27.26 12.54 -6.48
N GLN A 82 27.49 11.72 -5.45
CA GLN A 82 27.55 12.12 -4.03
C GLN A 82 26.33 12.96 -3.61
N LYS A 83 25.17 12.67 -4.19
CA LYS A 83 23.92 13.40 -3.98
C LYS A 83 22.77 12.43 -3.78
N ALA A 84 21.78 12.81 -2.98
CA ALA A 84 20.53 12.08 -2.85
C ALA A 84 19.78 12.04 -4.18
N LEU A 85 19.12 10.91 -4.46
CA LEU A 85 18.42 10.69 -5.72
C LEU A 85 16.94 11.06 -5.57
N SER A 86 16.40 11.89 -6.46
CA SER A 86 14.96 12.19 -6.44
C SER A 86 14.13 10.92 -6.59
N TYR A 87 13.20 10.69 -5.67
CA TYR A 87 12.37 9.48 -5.66
C TYR A 87 11.56 9.35 -6.95
N PHE A 88 10.89 10.41 -7.38
CA PHE A 88 10.06 10.40 -8.59
C PHE A 88 10.88 10.15 -9.86
N HIS A 89 12.07 10.74 -9.99
CA HIS A 89 12.96 10.44 -11.12
C HIS A 89 13.46 9.00 -11.11
N CYS A 90 13.61 8.39 -9.92
CA CYS A 90 14.04 7.01 -9.80
C CYS A 90 12.95 6.01 -10.19
N VAL A 91 11.71 6.25 -9.76
CA VAL A 91 10.64 5.26 -9.89
C VAL A 91 9.76 5.45 -11.12
N LEU A 92 9.56 6.67 -11.60
CA LEU A 92 8.63 6.94 -12.70
C LEU A 92 9.26 6.59 -14.04
N ASP A 93 8.52 5.81 -14.81
CA ASP A 93 8.77 5.49 -16.21
C ASP A 93 7.71 6.20 -17.06
N PRO A 94 8.10 7.05 -18.03
CA PRO A 94 7.15 7.85 -18.81
C PRO A 94 6.37 7.04 -19.84
N ASP A 95 6.85 5.86 -20.23
CA ASP A 95 6.22 5.04 -21.27
C ASP A 95 5.33 3.94 -20.65
N SER A 96 5.46 3.64 -19.35
CA SER A 96 4.68 2.59 -18.69
C SER A 96 4.37 2.85 -17.21
N PHE A 97 3.07 2.98 -16.93
CA PHE A 97 2.56 3.02 -15.56
C PHE A 97 2.91 1.74 -14.78
N SER A 98 2.74 0.55 -15.39
CA SER A 98 3.04 -0.73 -14.73
C SER A 98 4.50 -0.84 -14.30
N ARG A 99 5.45 -0.40 -15.15
CA ARG A 99 6.87 -0.35 -14.77
C ARG A 99 7.12 0.63 -13.63
N SER A 100 6.41 1.76 -13.59
CA SER A 100 6.48 2.70 -12.47
C SER A 100 6.02 2.06 -11.16
N VAL A 101 4.91 1.32 -11.18
CA VAL A 101 4.40 0.59 -10.01
C VAL A 101 5.38 -0.51 -9.56
N GLU A 102 5.99 -1.26 -10.50
CA GLU A 102 7.04 -2.24 -10.18
C GLU A 102 8.26 -1.58 -9.53
N ASN A 103 8.71 -0.44 -10.05
CA ASN A 103 9.83 0.31 -9.48
C ASN A 103 9.51 0.80 -8.05
N ILE A 104 8.32 1.34 -7.83
CA ILE A 104 7.84 1.76 -6.50
C ILE A 104 7.85 0.57 -5.54
N TYR A 105 7.34 -0.59 -5.99
CA TYR A 105 7.33 -1.83 -5.21
C TYR A 105 8.76 -2.25 -4.84
N HIS A 106 9.71 -2.28 -5.78
CA HIS A 106 11.08 -2.64 -5.46
C HIS A 106 11.77 -1.67 -4.48
N VAL A 107 11.56 -0.36 -4.64
CA VAL A 107 12.11 0.63 -3.71
C VAL A 107 11.51 0.48 -2.32
N SER A 108 10.22 0.16 -2.20
CA SER A 108 9.58 -0.01 -0.89
C SER A 108 10.17 -1.19 -0.09
N PHE A 109 10.53 -2.31 -0.75
CA PHE A 109 11.27 -3.40 -0.08
C PHE A 109 12.61 -2.94 0.47
N LEU A 110 13.35 -2.15 -0.29
CA LEU A 110 14.66 -1.67 0.13
C LEU A 110 14.58 -0.70 1.30
N VAL A 111 13.53 0.13 1.35
CA VAL A 111 13.28 1.02 2.48
C VAL A 111 12.87 0.23 3.73
N ARG A 112 11.96 -0.73 3.56
CA ARG A 112 11.50 -1.63 4.63
C ARG A 112 12.64 -2.46 5.21
N ASP A 113 13.49 -3.02 4.36
CA ASP A 113 14.65 -3.83 4.77
C ASP A 113 15.81 -2.95 5.28
N GLY A 114 15.65 -1.62 5.25
CA GLY A 114 16.58 -0.63 5.76
C GLY A 114 17.87 -0.44 4.97
N MET A 115 17.86 -0.85 3.70
CA MET A 115 18.96 -0.61 2.77
C MET A 115 18.92 0.80 2.18
N LEU A 116 17.74 1.40 2.08
CA LEU A 116 17.52 2.78 1.63
C LEU A 116 16.77 3.58 2.71
N ALA A 117 16.98 4.88 2.69
CA ALA A 117 16.18 5.86 3.41
C ALA A 117 15.50 6.79 2.41
N VAL A 118 14.30 7.25 2.76
CA VAL A 118 13.59 8.30 2.03
C VAL A 118 13.37 9.45 3.00
N ASP A 119 13.96 10.59 2.68
CA ASP A 119 13.78 11.83 3.44
C ASP A 119 13.22 12.91 2.52
N LEU A 120 12.44 13.81 3.10
CA LEU A 120 11.91 14.98 2.38
C LEU A 120 12.95 16.09 2.38
N ASP A 121 13.10 16.80 1.28
CA ASP A 121 13.90 18.02 1.26
C ASP A 121 13.22 19.14 2.08
N GLU A 122 14.04 20.06 2.60
CA GLU A 122 13.57 21.18 3.41
C GLU A 122 12.92 22.28 2.56
N GLU A 123 13.31 22.40 1.29
CA GLU A 123 12.91 23.49 0.40
C GLU A 123 11.53 23.29 -0.23
N HIS A 124 11.22 22.06 -0.67
CA HIS A 124 10.03 21.76 -1.46
C HIS A 124 9.17 20.62 -0.90
N GLY A 125 9.61 19.97 0.19
CA GLY A 125 8.97 18.77 0.73
C GLY A 125 9.01 17.57 -0.21
N LEU A 126 9.96 17.52 -1.15
CA LEU A 126 10.07 16.46 -2.15
C LEU A 126 10.86 15.26 -1.63
N PRO A 127 10.46 14.03 -1.95
CA PRO A 127 11.11 12.81 -1.47
C PRO A 127 12.42 12.52 -2.22
N PHE A 128 13.48 12.26 -1.46
CA PHE A 128 14.79 11.84 -1.94
C PHE A 128 15.26 10.54 -1.29
N ILE A 129 15.93 9.71 -2.09
CA ILE A 129 16.44 8.39 -1.72
C ILE A 129 17.93 8.49 -1.43
N THR A 130 18.36 7.92 -0.30
CA THR A 130 19.78 7.75 0.06
C THR A 130 20.07 6.30 0.47
N PRO A 131 21.21 5.71 0.06
CA PRO A 131 21.67 4.44 0.59
C PRO A 131 22.04 4.54 2.07
N VAL A 132 21.62 3.57 2.86
CA VAL A 132 21.91 3.48 4.29
C VAL A 132 23.20 2.69 4.49
N SER A 133 24.10 3.17 5.34
CA SER A 133 25.31 2.41 5.68
C SER A 133 25.01 1.26 6.63
N ALA A 134 25.81 0.19 6.58
CA ALA A 134 25.64 -0.96 7.49
C ALA A 134 25.65 -0.53 8.98
N THR A 135 26.47 0.46 9.33
CA THR A 135 26.53 1.03 10.68
C THR A 135 25.26 1.76 11.11
N GLN A 136 24.52 2.37 10.17
CA GLN A 136 23.24 3.01 10.44
C GLN A 136 22.12 1.98 10.51
N GLN A 137 22.20 0.91 9.73
CA GLN A 137 21.22 -0.18 9.72
C GLN A 137 21.18 -0.91 11.08
N GLU A 138 22.34 -1.14 11.71
CA GLU A 138 22.44 -1.75 13.05
C GLU A 138 21.90 -0.86 14.18
N ARG A 139 21.86 0.46 13.96
CA ARG A 139 21.40 1.47 14.94
C ARG A 139 19.93 1.85 14.78
N ARG A 140 19.21 1.28 13.82
CA ARG A 140 17.78 1.58 13.64
C ARG A 140 16.98 0.98 14.78
N ASP A 141 16.57 1.83 15.72
CA ASP A 141 15.53 1.50 16.68
C ASP A 141 14.16 1.46 15.96
N ILE A 142 13.38 0.41 16.25
CA ILE A 142 12.06 0.16 15.65
C ILE A 142 11.09 1.34 15.89
N THR A 143 11.33 2.14 16.94
CA THR A 143 10.52 3.30 17.31
C THR A 143 10.66 4.52 16.40
N ASP A 144 11.68 4.58 15.53
CA ASP A 144 11.94 5.75 14.67
C ASP A 144 11.67 5.46 13.17
N GLU A 145 10.66 4.61 12.91
CA GLU A 145 10.22 4.29 11.55
C GLU A 145 9.45 5.46 10.92
N LYS A 146 10.14 6.26 10.11
CA LYS A 146 9.50 7.27 9.26
C LYS A 146 8.67 6.59 8.16
N GLN A 147 7.36 6.79 8.17
CA GLN A 147 6.47 6.29 7.12
C GLN A 147 6.40 7.27 5.94
N PHE A 148 6.56 6.74 4.72
CA PHE A 148 6.37 7.48 3.48
C PHE A 148 5.25 6.81 2.67
N ILE A 149 4.13 7.52 2.52
CA ILE A 149 2.92 7.02 1.85
C ILE A 149 2.69 7.83 0.58
N VAL A 150 2.62 7.15 -0.57
CA VAL A 150 2.33 7.76 -1.87
C VAL A 150 1.10 7.10 -2.48
N SER A 151 0.12 7.92 -2.86
CA SER A 151 -1.08 7.47 -3.58
C SER A 151 -0.98 7.87 -5.05
N ILE A 152 -0.86 6.89 -5.94
CA ILE A 152 -0.70 7.11 -7.38
C ILE A 152 -1.78 6.34 -8.16
N ASP A 153 -2.41 7.02 -9.10
CA ASP A 153 -3.27 6.46 -10.13
C ASP A 153 -2.70 6.82 -11.52
N MET A 154 -3.32 6.36 -12.60
CA MET A 154 -2.81 6.62 -13.95
C MET A 154 -2.77 8.13 -14.27
N LYS A 155 -3.74 8.90 -13.77
CA LYS A 155 -3.76 10.35 -14.00
C LYS A 155 -2.62 11.05 -13.26
N ARG A 156 -2.47 10.80 -11.95
CA ARG A 156 -1.37 11.37 -11.15
C ARG A 156 0.00 10.96 -11.69
N TRP A 157 0.13 9.73 -12.18
CA TRP A 157 1.36 9.29 -12.83
C TRP A 157 1.71 10.17 -14.04
N GLN A 158 0.74 10.45 -14.92
CA GLN A 158 0.94 11.35 -16.06
C GLN A 158 1.28 12.78 -15.60
N ASP A 159 0.53 13.31 -14.65
CA ASP A 159 0.74 14.66 -14.10
C ASP A 159 2.16 14.79 -13.49
N LEU A 160 2.64 13.75 -12.77
CA LEU A 160 3.99 13.73 -12.19
C LEU A 160 5.07 13.62 -13.28
N VAL A 161 4.87 12.78 -14.30
CA VAL A 161 5.82 12.66 -15.42
C VAL A 161 5.98 14.01 -16.13
N GLU A 162 4.88 14.73 -16.34
CA GLU A 162 4.90 16.06 -16.95
C GLU A 162 5.55 17.10 -16.02
N ALA A 163 5.13 17.17 -14.75
CA ALA A 163 5.64 18.13 -13.77
C ALA A 163 7.16 18.01 -13.55
N PHE A 164 7.68 16.78 -13.53
CA PHE A 164 9.12 16.52 -13.39
C PHE A 164 9.85 16.44 -14.74
N ASN A 165 9.17 16.65 -15.87
CA ASN A 165 9.72 16.59 -17.23
C ASN A 165 10.54 15.30 -17.48
N ILE A 166 10.01 14.17 -17.05
CA ILE A 166 10.68 12.86 -17.16
C ILE A 166 10.49 12.34 -18.58
N ARG A 167 11.51 12.49 -19.44
CA ARG A 167 11.44 12.08 -20.85
C ARG A 167 11.93 10.66 -21.11
N LYS A 168 12.72 10.11 -20.19
CA LYS A 168 13.28 8.75 -20.28
C LYS A 168 13.30 8.12 -18.89
N PRO A 169 13.06 6.81 -18.78
CA PRO A 169 13.20 6.11 -17.50
C PRO A 169 14.65 6.17 -17.04
N LEU A 170 14.87 6.56 -15.78
CA LEU A 170 16.21 6.59 -15.19
C LEU A 170 16.76 5.17 -14.97
N MET A 171 15.88 4.23 -14.62
CA MET A 171 16.21 2.85 -14.33
C MET A 171 15.39 1.91 -15.22
N VAL A 172 16.08 1.00 -15.93
CA VAL A 172 15.46 -0.01 -16.81
C VAL A 172 15.91 -1.38 -16.33
N LEU A 173 14.97 -2.19 -15.81
CA LEU A 173 15.29 -3.47 -15.15
C LEU A 173 15.11 -4.70 -16.05
N LYS A 174 14.19 -4.62 -17.02
CA LYS A 174 13.96 -5.62 -18.08
C LYS A 174 14.25 -4.97 -19.43
N ARG A 175 15.03 -5.65 -20.28
CA ARG A 175 15.15 -5.33 -21.71
C ARG A 175 14.10 -6.10 -22.48
#